data_AF-A0A7D4TLH0-F1
#
_entry.id   AF-A0A7D4TLH0-F1
#
_cell.length_a   1.000
_cell.length_b   1.000
_cell.length_c   1.000
_cell.angle_alpha   90.00
_cell.angle_beta   90.00
_cell.angle_gamma   90.00
#
_symmetry.space_group_name_H-M   'P 1'
#
loop_
_entity.id
_entity.type
_entity.pdbx_description
1 polymer ?
#
loop_
_entity_poly.entity_id
_entity_poly.type
_entity_poly.pdbx_seq_one_letter_code
_entity_poly.pdbx_strand_id
1 'polypeptide(L)' 'MPAQLPRQLEIVGEALNNLRRVDAATAASIPEIQRIVGLCNVLAHGYAVVDDNVVWAAATSRVPELSDLVDRLLAE' A
#
# COMPACT_ATOMS: atom_id res chain seq x y z
N MET A 1 -18.48 4.01 -8.65
CA MET A 1 -17.34 4.17 -7.72
C MET A 1 -16.31 5.07 -8.37
N PRO A 2 -15.71 6.04 -7.63
CA PRO A 2 -14.74 6.96 -8.21
C PRO A 2 -13.51 6.20 -8.72
N ALA A 3 -13.16 6.37 -10.00
CA ALA A 3 -12.05 5.69 -10.66
C ALA A 3 -10.66 6.07 -10.11
N GLN A 4 -10.58 6.93 -9.10
CA GLN A 4 -9.33 7.41 -8.51
C GLN A 4 -8.71 6.44 -7.49
N LEU A 5 -9.50 5.60 -6.81
CA LEU A 5 -8.99 4.70 -5.76
C LEU A 5 -7.94 3.68 -6.27
N PRO A 6 -8.16 2.98 -7.40
CA PRO A 6 -7.16 2.04 -7.93
C PRO A 6 -5.83 2.73 -8.24
N ARG A 7 -5.88 3.94 -8.82
CA ARG A 7 -4.70 4.73 -9.18
C ARG A 7 -3.89 5.16 -7.96
N GLN A 8 -4.54 5.55 -6.86
CA GLN A 8 -3.82 5.94 -5.65
C GLN A 8 -3.12 4.75 -5.00
N LEU A 9 -3.75 3.57 -5.00
CA LEU A 9 -3.15 2.34 -4.49
C LEU A 9 -1.93 1.92 -5.32
N GLU A 10 -2.01 2.10 -6.64
CA GLU A 10 -0.91 1.82 -7.57
C GLU A 10 0.33 2.70 -7.25
N ILE A 11 0.11 4.00 -7.04
CA ILE A 11 1.17 4.95 -6.65
C ILE A 11 1.81 4.54 -5.31
N VAL A 12 1.02 4.14 -4.32
CA VAL A 12 1.52 3.68 -3.02
C VAL A 12 2.35 2.40 -3.16
N GLY A 13 1.87 1.43 -3.95
CA GLY A 13 2.59 0.20 -4.22
C GLY A 13 3.94 0.46 -4.87
N GLU A 14 3.99 1.36 -5.86
CA GLU A 14 5.23 1.73 -6.55
C GLU A 14 6.20 2.50 -5.64
N ALA A 15 5.70 3.41 -4.81
CA ALA A 15 6.50 4.16 -3.84
C ALA A 15 7.18 3.22 -2.82
N LEU A 16 6.45 2.25 -2.27
CA LEU A 16 7.00 1.26 -1.34
C LEU A 16 8.01 0.32 -2.02
N ASN A 17 7.76 -0.05 -3.28
CA ASN A 17 8.70 -0.86 -4.03
C ASN A 17 10.00 -0.11 -4.34
N ASN A 18 9.91 1.20 -4.59
CA ASN A 18 11.07 2.09 -4.73
C ASN A 18 11.81 2.27 -3.40
N LEU A 19 11.10 2.47 -2.28
CA LEU A 19 11.72 2.57 -0.95
C LEU A 19 12.59 1.34 -0.66
N ARG A 20 12.10 0.13 -0.95
CA ARG A 20 12.88 -1.12 -0.80
C ARG A 20 14.18 -1.14 -1.60
N ARG A 21 14.22 -0.47 -2.76
CA ARG A 21 15.40 -0.42 -3.64
C ARG A 21 16.41 0.63 -3.19
N VAL A 22 15.92 1.78 -2.69
CA VAL A 22 16.75 2.93 -2.35
C VAL A 22 17.23 2.85 -0.90
N ASP A 23 16.39 2.37 0.02
CA ASP A 23 16.70 2.23 1.43
C ASP A 23 16.02 0.99 2.02
N ALA A 24 16.72 -0.14 1.92
CA ALA A 24 16.24 -1.41 2.44
C ALA A 24 16.14 -1.43 3.97
N ALA A 25 16.90 -0.59 4.69
CA ALA A 25 16.87 -0.54 6.15
C ALA A 25 15.59 0.14 6.64
N THR A 26 15.24 1.28 6.05
CA THR A 26 13.95 1.96 6.29
C THR A 26 12.78 1.11 5.80
N ALA A 27 12.92 0.42 4.67
CA ALA A 27 11.88 -0.52 4.23
C ALA A 27 11.67 -1.69 5.21
N ALA A 28 12.72 -2.14 5.91
CA ALA A 28 12.64 -3.21 6.90
C ALA A 28 12.03 -2.76 8.22
N SER A 29 12.00 -1.46 8.53
CA SER A 29 11.29 -0.92 9.70
C SER A 29 9.77 -0.87 9.51
N ILE A 30 9.28 -1.03 8.27
CA ILE A 30 7.86 -1.15 7.94
C ILE A 30 7.39 -2.61 8.12
N PRO A 31 6.59 -2.94 9.14
CA PRO A 31 6.06 -4.28 9.34
C PRO A 31 5.17 -4.68 8.15
N GLU A 32 5.29 -5.94 7.72
CA GLU A 32 4.50 -6.51 6.64
C GLU A 32 4.57 -5.73 5.29
N ILE A 33 5.63 -4.95 5.02
CA ILE A 33 5.74 -4.15 3.78
C ILE A 33 5.50 -4.95 2.49
N GLN A 34 5.93 -6.22 2.43
CA GLN A 34 5.67 -7.11 1.29
C GLN A 34 4.17 -7.37 1.09
N ARG A 35 3.44 -7.51 2.20
CA ARG A 35 1.99 -7.75 2.20
C ARG A 35 1.25 -6.49 1.75
N ILE A 36 1.72 -5.32 2.18
CA ILE A 36 1.17 -4.01 1.79
C ILE A 36 1.39 -3.76 0.30
N VAL A 37 2.60 -3.99 -0.22
CA VAL A 37 2.92 -3.87 -1.65
C VAL A 37 2.11 -4.88 -2.47
N GLY A 38 2.08 -6.14 -2.04
CA GLY A 38 1.30 -7.18 -2.72
C GLY A 38 -0.18 -6.86 -2.77
N LEU A 39 -0.74 -6.33 -1.69
CA LEU A 39 -2.13 -5.88 -1.62
C LEU A 39 -2.37 -4.70 -2.56
N CYS A 40 -1.54 -3.65 -2.52
CA CYS A 40 -1.67 -2.51 -3.43
C CYS A 40 -1.60 -2.94 -4.91
N ASN A 41 -0.72 -3.88 -5.26
CA ASN A 41 -0.61 -4.43 -6.60
C ASN A 41 -1.85 -5.24 -7.00
N VAL A 42 -2.37 -6.09 -6.10
CA VAL A 42 -3.59 -6.87 -6.32
C VAL A 42 -4.81 -5.96 -6.44
N LEU A 43 -4.89 -4.90 -5.64
CA LEU A 43 -5.98 -3.92 -5.76
C LEU A 43 -5.83 -3.10 -7.04
N ALA A 44 -4.64 -2.70 -7.46
CA ALA A 44 -4.45 -1.95 -8.69
C ALA A 44 -4.76 -2.78 -9.96
N HIS A 45 -4.36 -4.06 -9.99
CA HIS A 45 -4.44 -4.91 -11.19
C HIS A 45 -5.58 -5.94 -11.16
N GLY A 46 -6.10 -6.28 -9.98
CA GLY A 46 -6.98 -7.43 -9.73
C GLY A 46 -8.45 -7.11 -9.52
N TYR A 47 -8.90 -5.85 -9.69
CA TYR A 47 -10.33 -5.48 -9.62
C TYR A 47 -11.25 -6.33 -10.52
N ALA A 48 -10.72 -7.04 -11.51
CA ALA A 48 -11.49 -7.95 -12.35
C ALA A 48 -11.82 -9.31 -11.69
N VAL A 49 -11.13 -9.70 -10.61
CA VAL A 49 -11.22 -11.07 -10.01
C VAL A 49 -11.38 -11.05 -8.48
N VAL A 50 -11.15 -9.91 -7.81
CA VAL A 50 -11.15 -9.79 -6.34
C VAL A 50 -12.49 -9.23 -5.83
N ASP A 51 -13.02 -9.82 -4.76
CA ASP A 51 -14.26 -9.39 -4.09
C ASP A 51 -14.15 -7.96 -3.52
N ASP A 52 -15.08 -7.08 -3.90
CA ASP A 52 -15.15 -5.68 -3.47
C ASP A 52 -15.10 -5.52 -1.94
N ASN A 53 -15.58 -6.48 -1.16
CA ASN A 53 -15.51 -6.42 0.30
C ASN A 53 -14.07 -6.59 0.82
N VAL A 54 -13.29 -7.44 0.17
CA VAL A 54 -11.87 -7.64 0.50
C VAL A 54 -11.08 -6.39 0.13
N VAL A 55 -11.38 -5.81 -1.03
CA VAL A 55 -10.83 -4.53 -1.49
C VAL A 55 -11.14 -3.42 -0.50
N TRP A 56 -12.41 -3.31 -0.08
CA TRP A 56 -12.86 -2.29 0.85
C TRP A 56 -12.20 -2.43 2.23
N ALA A 57 -12.21 -3.63 2.82
CA ALA A 57 -11.60 -3.87 4.13
C ALA A 57 -10.09 -3.60 4.14
N ALA A 58 -9.41 -3.95 3.04
CA ALA A 58 -8.01 -3.63 2.82
C ALA A 58 -7.77 -2.12 2.75
N ALA A 59 -8.55 -1.41 1.92
CA ALA A 59 -8.42 0.03 1.76
C ALA A 59 -8.71 0.80 3.05
N THR A 60 -9.73 0.40 3.81
CA THR A 60 -10.15 1.15 5.01
C THR A 60 -9.35 0.83 6.27
N SER A 61 -8.66 -0.31 6.32
CA SER A 61 -7.90 -0.71 7.52
C SER A 61 -6.39 -0.55 7.35
N ARG A 62 -5.86 -0.93 6.18
CA ARG A 62 -4.40 -1.00 5.97
C ARG A 62 -3.79 0.31 5.45
N VAL A 63 -4.54 1.08 4.68
CA VAL A 63 -4.06 2.39 4.17
C VAL A 63 -3.84 3.38 5.33
N PRO A 64 -4.74 3.49 6.33
CA PRO A 64 -4.48 4.35 7.50
C PRO A 64 -3.26 3.88 8.32
N GLU A 65 -3.13 2.57 8.57
CA GLU A 65 -1.97 2.00 9.28
C GLU A 65 -0.64 2.35 8.59
N LEU A 66 -0.63 2.27 7.24
CA LEU A 66 0.54 2.65 6.46
C LEU A 66 0.81 4.15 6.54
N SER A 67 -0.22 4.98 6.46
CA SER A 67 -0.08 6.44 6.54
C SER A 67 0.54 6.86 7.87
N ASP A 68 0.02 6.34 8.99
CA ASP A 68 0.57 6.61 10.33
C ASP A 68 2.01 6.15 10.50
N LEU A 69 2.41 5.11 9.77
CA LEU A 69 3.78 4.60 9.80
C LEU A 69 4.71 5.50 9.00
N VAL A 70 4.31 5.89 7.79
CA VAL A 70 5.07 6.82 6.95
C VAL A 70 5.22 8.17 7.65
N ASP A 71 4.16 8.68 8.27
CA ASP A 71 4.21 9.93 9.03
C ASP A 71 5.20 9.87 10.19
N ARG A 72 5.31 8.71 10.87
CA ARG A 72 6.32 8.51 11.92
C ARG A 72 7.75 8.49 11.36
N LEU A 73 7.97 7.82 10.23
CA LEU A 73 9.29 7.78 9.58
C LEU A 73 9.72 9.16 9.04
N LEU A 74 8.76 10.00 8.63
CA LEU A 74 9.03 11.37 8.18
C LEU A 74 9.26 12.35 9.34
N ALA A 75 8.88 11.98 10.56
CA ALA A 75 9.06 12.80 11.76
C ALA A 75 10.39 12.54 12.49
N GLU A 76 11.18 11.55 12.03
CA GLU A 76 12.59 11.35 12.41
C GLU A 76 13.54 12.27 11.61
#